data_AF-A0A268KCF5-F1
#
_entry.id   AF-A0A268KCF5-F1
#
_cell.length_a   1.000
_cell.length_b   1.000
_cell.length_c   1.000
_cell.angle_alpha   90.00
_cell.angle_beta   90.00
_cell.angle_gamma   90.00
#
_symmetry.space_group_name_H-M   'P 1'
#
loop_
_entity.id
_entity.type
_entity.pdbx_description
1 polymer ?
#
loop_
_entity_poly.entity_id
_entity_poly.type
_entity_poly.pdbx_seq_one_letter_code
_entity_poly.pdbx_strand_id
1 'polypeptide(L)'
;MFFLTPILNLGSVRIINEFLEELKLPSALSAKGYLVGFSTAVMWSPYFASVSLVLHYLNIAYKDYIIFGIGLSLLSLVIGNILFAIWEKRHPLPKESGNLVTLEKRDRNQLFKLVFFVIILIGSCLVIENITNWSMIVIVCLVSILIPLLFGLQSKRWKELIPPLVDFRDRTVLMLNNEIMLFMSAGMLAFAMKGTAAANGVSQFLTNLAQQSFILFALAVMVIVLSITYIGIHQIAAVGALAMQLNAAEIGISNISLALLLLLTWSISTALSPFSGLNLMVSRFAGISGVQTGLRFNGLHLSVIAIIGIGIISIIG
;
A
#
# COMPACT_ATOMS: atom_id res chain seq x y z
N MET A 1 -10.80 2.41 6.72
CA MET A 1 -9.77 2.07 5.73
C MET A 1 -8.67 1.19 6.30
N PHE A 2 -7.94 1.61 7.34
CA PHE A 2 -6.78 0.86 7.89
C PHE A 2 -6.96 -0.66 8.05
N PHE A 3 -8.16 -1.14 8.46
CA PHE A 3 -8.45 -2.57 8.61
C PHE A 3 -8.99 -3.27 7.36
N LEU A 4 -9.65 -2.53 6.46
CA LEU A 4 -10.29 -3.07 5.26
C LEU A 4 -9.33 -3.14 4.07
N THR A 5 -8.57 -2.07 3.88
CA THR A 5 -7.64 -1.93 2.77
C THR A 5 -6.59 -3.03 2.71
N PRO A 6 -5.99 -3.51 3.83
CA PRO A 6 -5.02 -4.60 3.80
C PRO A 6 -5.50 -5.83 3.04
N ILE A 7 -6.80 -6.15 3.05
CA ILE A 7 -7.34 -7.34 2.35
C ILE A 7 -7.95 -6.95 1.01
N LEU A 8 -8.73 -5.86 0.98
CA LEU A 8 -9.56 -5.52 -0.17
C LEU A 8 -8.89 -4.59 -1.18
N ASN A 9 -7.69 -4.07 -0.87
CA ASN A 9 -6.94 -3.14 -1.70
C ASN A 9 -7.86 -1.99 -2.22
N LEU A 10 -7.84 -1.64 -3.50
CA LEU A 10 -8.67 -0.58 -4.09
C LEU A 10 -10.17 -0.83 -3.95
N GLY A 11 -10.59 -2.09 -3.79
CA GLY A 11 -11.99 -2.44 -3.50
C GLY A 11 -12.48 -1.80 -2.20
N SER A 12 -11.61 -1.63 -1.20
CA SER A 12 -11.98 -0.92 0.04
C SER A 12 -12.36 0.54 -0.19
N VAL A 13 -11.70 1.23 -1.13
CA VAL A 13 -12.00 2.63 -1.46
C VAL A 13 -13.39 2.72 -2.10
N ARG A 14 -13.69 1.83 -3.06
CA ARG A 14 -14.99 1.79 -3.75
C ARG A 14 -16.14 1.52 -2.78
N ILE A 15 -16.01 0.48 -1.97
CA ILE A 15 -17.03 0.09 -0.99
C ILE A 15 -17.30 1.24 0.00
N ILE A 16 -16.25 1.86 0.55
CA ILE A 16 -16.44 2.99 1.47
C ILE A 16 -17.04 4.19 0.75
N ASN A 17 -16.68 4.44 -0.51
CA ASN A 17 -17.30 5.51 -1.30
C ASN A 17 -18.80 5.28 -1.50
N GLU A 18 -19.22 4.08 -1.90
CA GLU A 18 -20.64 3.74 -2.06
C GLU A 18 -21.44 3.98 -0.76
N PHE A 19 -20.87 3.66 0.40
CA PHE A 19 -21.53 3.94 1.69
C PHE A 19 -21.57 5.42 2.09
N LEU A 20 -20.61 6.23 1.62
CA LEU A 20 -20.50 7.65 1.99
C LEU A 20 -21.04 8.58 0.91
N GLU A 21 -21.44 8.07 -0.25
CA GLU A 21 -21.90 8.86 -1.40
C GLU A 21 -23.13 9.71 -1.05
N GLU A 22 -24.03 9.16 -0.23
CA GLU A 22 -25.23 9.86 0.25
C GLU A 22 -24.90 11.08 1.12
N LEU A 23 -23.76 11.07 1.82
CA LEU A 23 -23.33 12.15 2.71
C LEU A 23 -22.77 13.37 1.98
N LYS A 24 -22.55 13.29 0.65
CA LYS A 24 -22.05 14.38 -0.20
C LYS A 24 -20.85 15.13 0.42
N LEU A 25 -19.89 14.36 0.92
CA LEU A 25 -18.73 14.89 1.64
C LEU A 25 -17.95 15.90 0.77
N PRO A 26 -17.40 16.99 1.37
CA PRO A 26 -16.55 17.91 0.63
C PRO A 26 -15.38 17.21 -0.05
N SER A 27 -15.03 17.61 -1.27
CA SER A 27 -13.95 16.99 -2.06
C SER A 27 -12.63 16.88 -1.31
N ALA A 28 -12.28 17.90 -0.52
CA ALA A 28 -11.06 17.92 0.30
C ALA A 28 -11.09 16.88 1.43
N LEU A 29 -12.26 16.63 2.03
CA LEU A 29 -12.46 15.63 3.07
C LEU A 29 -12.25 14.22 2.49
N SER A 30 -12.92 13.92 1.38
CA SER A 30 -12.78 12.65 0.66
C SER A 30 -11.32 12.42 0.23
N ALA A 31 -10.70 13.42 -0.39
CA ALA A 31 -9.31 13.34 -0.83
C ALA A 31 -8.34 13.03 0.31
N LYS A 32 -8.48 13.71 1.46
CA LYS A 32 -7.63 13.46 2.64
C LYS A 32 -7.91 12.09 3.27
N GLY A 33 -9.18 11.78 3.52
CA GLY A 33 -9.59 10.55 4.21
C GLY A 33 -9.21 9.29 3.45
N TYR A 34 -9.47 9.24 2.14
CA TYR A 34 -9.18 8.06 1.34
C TYR A 34 -7.67 7.85 1.15
N LEU A 35 -6.90 8.89 0.81
CA LEU A 35 -5.46 8.74 0.57
C LEU A 35 -4.72 8.37 1.85
N VAL A 36 -4.97 9.06 2.97
CA VAL A 36 -4.35 8.73 4.26
C VAL A 36 -4.72 7.32 4.68
N GLY A 37 -5.99 6.94 4.60
CA GLY A 37 -6.45 5.63 5.05
C GLY A 37 -5.96 4.47 4.18
N PHE A 38 -5.79 4.68 2.88
CA PHE A 38 -5.33 3.64 1.95
C PHE A 38 -3.81 3.48 1.99
N SER A 39 -3.06 4.60 1.95
CA SER A 39 -1.59 4.59 1.82
C SER A 39 -0.90 3.85 2.97
N THR A 40 -1.56 3.78 4.14
CA THR A 40 -1.07 3.00 5.28
C THR A 40 -0.95 1.51 4.96
N ALA A 41 -1.92 0.90 4.26
CA ALA A 41 -1.92 -0.54 4.01
C ALA A 41 -0.79 -0.97 3.05
N VAL A 42 -0.37 -0.07 2.16
CA VAL A 42 0.70 -0.28 1.16
C VAL A 42 2.04 -0.62 1.81
N MET A 43 2.26 -0.23 3.07
CA MET A 43 3.54 -0.41 3.75
C MET A 43 3.60 -1.70 4.57
N TRP A 44 2.50 -2.39 4.87
CA TRP A 44 2.55 -3.54 5.79
C TRP A 44 1.73 -4.74 5.36
N SER A 45 0.71 -4.59 4.51
CA SER A 45 -0.11 -5.73 4.14
C SER A 45 0.61 -6.67 3.16
N PRO A 46 0.65 -7.98 3.43
CA PRO A 46 1.26 -8.95 2.52
C PRO A 46 0.42 -9.16 1.25
N TYR A 47 -0.84 -8.72 1.24
CA TYR A 47 -1.72 -8.75 0.06
C TYR A 47 -1.45 -7.60 -0.92
N PHE A 48 -0.58 -6.65 -0.56
CA PHE A 48 -0.13 -5.62 -1.50
C PHE A 48 1.12 -6.09 -2.24
N ALA A 49 1.12 -5.85 -3.56
CA ALA A 49 2.27 -6.12 -4.41
C ALA A 49 3.53 -5.37 -3.94
N SER A 50 3.38 -4.19 -3.33
CA SER A 50 4.49 -3.42 -2.77
C SER A 50 5.29 -4.25 -1.76
N VAL A 51 4.65 -4.69 -0.67
CA VAL A 51 5.30 -5.45 0.40
C VAL A 51 5.79 -6.79 -0.13
N SER A 52 4.94 -7.53 -0.84
CA SER A 52 5.30 -8.85 -1.35
C SER A 52 6.52 -8.82 -2.28
N LEU A 53 6.61 -7.86 -3.21
CA LEU A 53 7.73 -7.78 -4.16
C LEU A 53 9.01 -7.27 -3.50
N VAL A 54 8.93 -6.20 -2.70
CA VAL A 54 10.12 -5.62 -2.06
C VAL A 54 10.77 -6.64 -1.13
N LEU A 55 9.99 -7.32 -0.28
CA LEU A 55 10.54 -8.34 0.62
C LEU A 55 11.06 -9.56 -0.15
N HIS A 56 10.38 -9.97 -1.22
CA HIS A 56 10.84 -11.07 -2.07
C HIS A 56 12.19 -10.77 -2.73
N TYR A 57 12.36 -9.58 -3.34
CA TYR A 57 13.60 -9.21 -4.01
C TYR A 57 14.76 -8.98 -3.04
N LEU A 58 14.48 -8.46 -1.85
CA LEU A 58 15.49 -8.26 -0.80
C LEU A 58 15.73 -9.52 0.06
N ASN A 59 15.04 -10.62 -0.21
CA ASN A 59 15.10 -11.88 0.54
C ASN A 59 14.85 -11.69 2.06
N ILE A 60 13.82 -10.92 2.41
CA ILE A 60 13.43 -10.64 3.80
C ILE A 60 12.22 -11.49 4.16
N ALA A 61 12.29 -12.22 5.28
CA ALA A 61 11.11 -12.90 5.82
C ALA A 61 10.11 -11.88 6.34
N TYR A 62 8.83 -12.06 6.02
CA TYR A 62 7.80 -11.08 6.37
C TYR A 62 7.63 -10.92 7.88
N LYS A 63 7.81 -12.00 8.65
CA LYS A 63 7.87 -11.95 10.13
C LYS A 63 8.89 -10.95 10.69
N ASP A 64 10.02 -10.75 10.02
CA ASP A 64 11.09 -9.83 10.48
C ASP A 64 10.76 -8.38 10.12
N TYR A 65 9.93 -8.18 9.08
CA TYR A 65 9.53 -6.88 8.57
C TYR A 65 8.26 -6.31 9.23
N ILE A 66 7.27 -7.16 9.52
CA ILE A 66 5.89 -6.74 9.80
C ILE A 66 5.76 -5.68 10.91
N ILE A 67 6.57 -5.78 11.97
CA ILE A 67 6.53 -4.84 13.10
C ILE A 67 6.92 -3.44 12.64
N PHE A 68 7.97 -3.32 11.83
CA PHE A 68 8.41 -2.03 11.29
C PHE A 68 7.39 -1.45 10.31
N GLY A 69 6.85 -2.29 9.41
CA GLY A 69 5.82 -1.89 8.46
C GLY A 69 4.56 -1.36 9.14
N ILE A 70 4.04 -2.08 10.14
CA ILE A 70 2.88 -1.66 10.94
C ILE A 70 3.21 -0.37 11.71
N GLY A 71 4.39 -0.28 12.33
CA GLY A 71 4.82 0.91 13.06
C GLY A 71 4.80 2.17 12.20
N LEU A 72 5.40 2.11 11.01
CA LEU A 72 5.41 3.22 10.05
C LEU A 72 4.01 3.55 9.54
N SER A 73 3.15 2.54 9.38
CA SER A 73 1.76 2.69 8.96
C SER A 73 0.89 3.36 10.01
N LEU A 74 1.04 2.98 11.27
CA LEU A 74 0.35 3.62 12.39
C LEU A 74 0.84 5.06 12.56
N LEU A 75 2.14 5.31 12.41
CA LEU A 75 2.69 6.66 12.42
C LEU A 75 2.06 7.53 11.32
N SER A 76 2.03 7.03 10.08
CA SER A 76 1.39 7.72 8.95
C SER A 76 -0.09 7.99 9.21
N LEU A 77 -0.81 7.03 9.78
CA LEU A 77 -2.22 7.17 10.16
C LEU A 77 -2.40 8.26 11.22
N VAL A 78 -1.60 8.25 12.29
CA VAL A 78 -1.67 9.22 13.38
C VAL A 78 -1.38 10.63 12.86
N ILE A 79 -0.29 10.82 12.12
CA ILE A 79 0.06 12.13 11.52
C ILE A 79 -1.06 12.60 10.59
N GLY A 80 -1.60 11.71 9.75
CA GLY A 80 -2.69 12.04 8.85
C GLY A 80 -3.95 12.50 9.58
N ASN A 81 -4.34 11.82 10.65
CA ASN A 81 -5.48 12.21 11.48
C ASN A 81 -5.24 13.52 12.25
N ILE A 82 -4.03 13.75 12.77
CA ILE A 82 -3.67 15.01 13.44
C ILE A 82 -3.77 16.18 12.45
N LEU A 83 -3.14 16.06 11.27
CA LEU A 83 -3.19 17.09 10.24
C LEU A 83 -4.60 17.31 9.71
N PHE A 84 -5.39 16.25 9.60
CA PHE A 84 -6.79 16.32 9.26
C PHE A 84 -7.59 17.12 10.30
N ALA A 85 -7.44 16.82 11.60
CA ALA A 85 -8.10 17.55 12.68
C ALA A 85 -7.70 19.04 12.72
N ILE A 86 -6.43 19.37 12.43
CA ILE A 86 -5.97 20.76 12.31
C ILE A 86 -6.62 21.46 11.10
N TRP A 87 -6.75 20.75 9.98
CA TRP A 87 -7.39 21.28 8.78
C TRP A 87 -8.89 21.54 9.00
N GLU A 88 -9.60 20.61 9.64
CA GLU A 88 -11.03 20.70 9.97
C GLU A 88 -11.31 21.90 10.89
N LYS A 89 -10.46 22.17 11.89
CA LYS A 89 -10.60 23.37 12.74
C LYS A 89 -10.58 24.69 11.94
N ARG A 90 -9.91 24.71 10.79
CA ARG A 90 -9.84 25.89 9.90
C ARG A 90 -10.93 25.88 8.82
N HIS A 91 -11.59 24.75 8.60
CA HIS A 91 -12.65 24.56 7.62
C HIS A 91 -13.80 23.80 8.30
N PRO A 92 -14.56 24.47 9.19
CA PRO A 92 -15.60 23.81 9.95
C PRO A 92 -16.58 23.13 9.00
N LEU A 93 -16.71 21.82 9.14
CA LEU A 93 -17.73 21.08 8.40
C LEU A 93 -19.10 21.55 8.90
N PRO A 94 -20.09 21.72 8.02
CA PRO A 94 -21.46 21.95 8.44
C PRO A 94 -21.83 20.87 9.46
N LYS A 95 -22.20 21.28 10.68
CA LYS A 95 -22.83 20.35 11.62
C LYS A 95 -24.19 20.02 11.03
N GLU A 96 -24.29 18.97 10.24
CA GLU A 96 -25.60 18.41 9.95
C GLU A 96 -26.22 18.04 11.29
N SER A 97 -27.42 18.55 11.54
CA SER A 97 -28.27 18.18 12.68
C SER A 97 -28.83 16.76 12.50
N GLY A 98 -28.00 15.84 12.02
CA GLY A 98 -28.31 14.42 12.05
C GLY A 98 -28.24 13.97 13.50
N ASN A 99 -29.26 13.25 13.96
CA ASN A 99 -29.18 12.54 15.22
C ASN A 99 -27.87 11.77 15.24
N LEU A 100 -27.10 11.86 16.34
CA LEU A 100 -25.94 11.01 16.54
C LEU A 100 -26.43 9.55 16.45
N VAL A 101 -26.24 8.92 15.30
CA VAL A 101 -26.58 7.52 15.11
C VAL A 101 -25.56 6.75 15.92
N THR A 102 -25.94 6.35 17.12
CA THR A 102 -25.14 5.46 17.94
C THR A 102 -24.98 4.16 17.16
N LEU A 103 -23.74 3.77 16.86
CA LEU A 103 -23.44 2.49 16.21
C LEU A 103 -24.17 1.38 16.96
N GLU A 104 -25.08 0.70 16.27
CA GLU A 104 -25.83 -0.39 16.88
C GLU A 104 -24.85 -1.46 17.36
N LYS A 105 -25.22 -2.17 18.43
CA LYS A 105 -24.41 -3.27 18.97
C LYS A 105 -24.11 -4.32 17.90
N ARG A 106 -25.03 -4.52 16.95
CA ARG A 106 -24.88 -5.41 15.79
C ARG A 106 -23.73 -4.97 14.88
N ASP A 107 -23.71 -3.72 14.46
CA ASP A 107 -22.72 -3.19 13.51
C ASP A 107 -21.33 -3.14 14.14
N ARG A 108 -21.26 -2.73 15.40
CA ARG A 108 -20.02 -2.82 16.18
C ARG A 108 -19.50 -4.25 16.23
N ASN A 109 -20.37 -5.24 16.45
CA ASN A 109 -19.98 -6.64 16.47
C ASN A 109 -19.50 -7.14 15.09
N GLN A 110 -20.07 -6.64 14.00
CA GLN A 110 -19.58 -6.96 12.65
C GLN A 110 -18.19 -6.37 12.40
N LEU A 111 -17.93 -5.14 12.83
CA LEU A 111 -16.61 -4.52 12.73
C LEU A 111 -15.57 -5.33 13.53
N PHE A 112 -15.91 -5.75 14.75
CA PHE A 112 -15.04 -6.64 15.54
C PHE A 112 -14.75 -7.96 14.83
N LYS A 113 -15.78 -8.60 14.23
CA LYS A 113 -15.59 -9.84 13.45
C LYS A 113 -14.66 -9.64 12.26
N LEU A 114 -14.77 -8.51 11.56
CA LEU A 114 -13.91 -8.18 10.43
C LEU A 114 -12.46 -7.97 10.87
N VAL A 115 -12.22 -7.18 11.91
CA VAL A 115 -10.86 -6.97 12.45
C VAL A 115 -10.26 -8.29 12.92
N PHE A 116 -11.04 -9.11 13.62
CA PHE A 116 -10.62 -10.42 14.07
C PHE A 116 -10.31 -11.37 12.90
N PHE A 117 -11.12 -11.33 11.84
CA PHE A 117 -10.86 -12.07 10.60
C PHE A 117 -9.52 -11.66 9.96
N VAL A 118 -9.22 -10.36 9.88
CA VAL A 118 -7.94 -9.86 9.36
C VAL A 118 -6.78 -10.38 10.21
N ILE A 119 -6.89 -10.32 11.54
CA ILE A 119 -5.87 -10.80 12.47
C ILE A 119 -5.64 -12.30 12.29
N ILE A 120 -6.70 -13.10 12.22
CA ILE A 120 -6.59 -14.56 11.98
C ILE A 120 -5.93 -14.83 10.64
N LEU A 121 -6.32 -14.13 9.59
CA LEU A 121 -5.82 -14.36 8.24
C LEU A 121 -4.32 -14.04 8.14
N ILE A 122 -3.88 -12.91 8.70
CA ILE A 122 -2.46 -12.55 8.72
C ILE A 122 -1.68 -13.47 9.67
N GLY A 123 -2.26 -13.80 10.83
CA GLY A 123 -1.67 -14.72 11.79
C GLY A 123 -1.47 -16.12 11.22
N SER A 124 -2.41 -16.64 10.44
CA SER A 124 -2.26 -17.94 9.78
C SER A 124 -1.17 -17.91 8.70
N CYS A 125 -1.07 -16.84 7.92
CA CYS A 125 0.03 -16.65 6.97
C CYS A 125 1.40 -16.64 7.66
N LEU A 126 1.53 -15.95 8.80
CA LEU A 126 2.76 -15.93 9.59
C LEU A 126 3.13 -17.30 10.17
N VAL A 127 2.14 -18.04 10.66
CA VAL A 127 2.36 -19.42 11.16
C VAL A 127 2.82 -20.32 10.02
N ILE A 128 2.21 -20.23 8.84
CA ILE A 128 2.64 -20.98 7.66
C ILE A 128 4.06 -20.60 7.26
N GLU A 129 4.39 -19.31 7.19
CA GLU A 129 5.74 -18.82 6.86
C GLU A 129 6.79 -19.39 7.83
N ASN A 130 6.49 -19.40 9.12
CA ASN A 130 7.43 -19.90 10.12
C ASN A 130 7.64 -21.43 10.04
N ILE A 131 6.63 -22.19 9.61
CA ILE A 131 6.73 -23.65 9.49
C ILE A 131 7.38 -24.06 8.16
N THR A 132 6.96 -23.45 7.05
CA THR A 132 7.39 -23.86 5.70
C THR A 132 8.62 -23.11 5.20
N ASN A 133 8.92 -21.94 5.78
CA ASN A 133 9.90 -20.98 5.27
C ASN A 133 9.63 -20.55 3.81
N TRP A 134 8.39 -20.70 3.34
CA TRP A 134 7.99 -20.21 2.02
C TRP A 134 7.88 -18.69 2.03
N SER A 135 8.12 -18.07 0.88
CA SER A 135 7.94 -16.63 0.74
C SER A 135 6.47 -16.24 0.97
N MET A 136 6.26 -15.09 1.61
CA MET A 136 4.91 -14.61 1.95
C MET A 136 3.99 -14.49 0.72
N ILE A 137 4.55 -14.15 -0.46
CA ILE A 137 3.79 -14.13 -1.72
C ILE A 137 3.20 -15.49 -2.08
N VAL A 138 3.97 -16.58 -1.94
CA VAL A 138 3.50 -17.94 -2.21
C VAL A 138 2.39 -18.32 -1.24
N ILE A 139 2.58 -17.99 0.04
CA ILE A 139 1.61 -18.29 1.09
C ILE A 139 0.28 -17.58 0.81
N VAL A 140 0.31 -16.29 0.51
CA VAL A 140 -0.90 -15.51 0.17
C VAL A 140 -1.62 -16.10 -1.05
N CYS A 141 -0.88 -16.50 -2.11
CA CYS A 141 -1.46 -17.16 -3.28
C CYS A 141 -2.12 -18.51 -2.96
N LEU A 142 -1.51 -19.31 -2.09
CA LEU A 142 -2.09 -20.59 -1.67
C LEU A 142 -3.32 -20.38 -0.78
N VAL A 143 -3.24 -19.46 0.18
CA VAL A 143 -4.35 -19.13 1.09
C VAL A 143 -5.57 -18.60 0.32
N SER A 144 -5.38 -17.80 -0.74
CA SER A 144 -6.49 -17.30 -1.55
C SER A 144 -7.26 -18.40 -2.30
N ILE A 145 -6.61 -19.52 -2.60
CA ILE A 145 -7.24 -20.71 -3.21
C ILE A 145 -7.82 -21.63 -2.13
N LEU A 146 -7.07 -21.88 -1.05
CA LEU A 146 -7.43 -22.83 -0.02
C LEU A 146 -8.64 -22.38 0.80
N ILE A 147 -8.75 -21.10 1.15
CA ILE A 147 -9.84 -20.62 2.01
C ILE A 147 -11.22 -20.81 1.35
N PRO A 148 -11.46 -20.40 0.09
CA PRO A 148 -12.73 -20.70 -0.59
C PRO A 148 -13.03 -22.20 -0.71
N LEU A 149 -12.01 -23.02 -0.97
CA LEU A 149 -12.16 -24.48 -1.08
C LEU A 149 -12.56 -25.11 0.26
N LEU A 150 -11.88 -24.73 1.36
CA LEU A 150 -12.21 -25.18 2.71
C LEU A 150 -13.61 -24.73 3.11
N PHE A 151 -14.01 -23.51 2.76
CA PHE A 151 -15.36 -23.03 2.99
C PHE A 151 -16.40 -23.87 2.24
N GLY A 152 -16.15 -24.22 0.98
CA GLY A 152 -17.03 -25.10 0.19
C GLY A 152 -17.16 -26.50 0.79
N LEU A 153 -16.04 -27.10 1.21
CA LEU A 153 -16.01 -28.41 1.87
C LEU A 153 -16.80 -28.39 3.19
N GLN A 154 -16.54 -27.41 4.05
CA GLN A 154 -17.13 -27.36 5.39
C GLN A 154 -18.63 -27.01 5.35
N SER A 155 -19.03 -26.08 4.50
CA SER A 155 -20.43 -25.64 4.38
C SER A 155 -21.30 -26.62 3.59
N LYS A 156 -20.70 -27.51 2.79
CA LYS A 156 -21.37 -28.38 1.80
C LYS A 156 -22.21 -27.60 0.77
N ARG A 157 -21.94 -26.30 0.59
CA ARG A 157 -22.70 -25.39 -0.29
C ARG A 157 -21.96 -25.08 -1.60
N TRP A 158 -21.40 -26.10 -2.23
CA TRP A 158 -20.66 -25.94 -3.49
C TRP A 158 -21.45 -25.25 -4.60
N LYS A 159 -22.76 -25.49 -4.67
CA LYS A 159 -23.64 -24.83 -5.64
C LYS A 159 -23.68 -23.30 -5.44
N GLU A 160 -23.56 -22.81 -4.21
CA GLU A 160 -23.52 -21.38 -3.89
C GLU A 160 -22.16 -20.75 -4.23
N LEU A 161 -21.10 -21.55 -4.35
CA LEU A 161 -19.75 -21.09 -4.74
C LEU A 161 -19.55 -21.01 -6.25
N ILE A 162 -20.38 -21.70 -7.04
CA ILE A 162 -20.28 -21.67 -8.50
C ILE A 162 -20.48 -20.25 -9.05
N PRO A 163 -21.53 -19.48 -8.69
CA PRO A 163 -21.72 -18.15 -9.24
C PRO A 163 -20.55 -17.19 -8.95
N PRO A 164 -20.01 -17.08 -7.72
CA PRO A 164 -18.82 -16.27 -7.46
C PRO A 164 -17.57 -16.76 -8.22
N LEU A 165 -17.39 -18.06 -8.41
CA LEU A 165 -16.25 -18.62 -9.16
C LEU A 165 -16.35 -18.27 -10.66
N VAL A 166 -17.56 -18.37 -11.23
CA VAL A 166 -17.84 -17.99 -12.61
C VAL A 166 -17.64 -16.49 -12.79
N ASP A 167 -18.13 -15.66 -11.86
CA ASP A 167 -17.90 -14.22 -11.87
C ASP A 167 -16.41 -13.86 -11.73
N PHE A 168 -15.68 -14.59 -10.89
CA PHE A 168 -14.23 -14.45 -10.80
C PHE A 168 -13.55 -14.71 -12.16
N ARG A 169 -13.86 -15.83 -12.81
CA ARG A 169 -13.31 -16.21 -14.12
C ARG A 169 -13.70 -15.23 -15.23
N ASP A 170 -14.99 -14.92 -15.36
CA ASP A 170 -15.55 -14.23 -16.52
C ASP A 170 -15.49 -12.70 -16.39
N ARG A 171 -15.42 -12.16 -15.17
CA ARG A 171 -15.40 -10.70 -14.96
C ARG A 171 -14.18 -10.24 -14.19
N THR A 172 -13.89 -10.84 -13.04
CA THR A 172 -12.81 -10.35 -12.17
C THR A 172 -11.44 -10.52 -12.81
N VAL A 173 -11.12 -11.69 -13.36
CA VAL A 173 -9.83 -11.93 -14.04
C VAL A 173 -9.65 -10.97 -15.23
N LEU A 174 -10.69 -10.78 -16.04
CA LEU A 174 -10.64 -9.84 -17.17
C LEU A 174 -10.45 -8.39 -16.71
N MET A 175 -11.09 -8.00 -15.61
CA MET A 175 -10.91 -6.68 -15.00
C MET A 175 -9.47 -6.48 -14.50
N LEU A 176 -8.81 -7.55 -14.05
CA LEU A 176 -7.43 -7.54 -13.54
C LEU A 176 -6.36 -7.72 -14.63
N ASN A 177 -6.75 -7.83 -15.91
CA ASN A 177 -5.79 -8.04 -17.02
C ASN A 177 -4.71 -6.94 -17.07
N ASN A 178 -5.09 -5.69 -16.81
CA ASN A 178 -4.15 -4.57 -16.81
C ASN A 178 -3.11 -4.72 -15.70
N GLU A 179 -3.53 -5.09 -14.49
CA GLU A 179 -2.65 -5.33 -13.35
C GLU A 179 -1.75 -6.54 -13.57
N ILE A 180 -2.28 -7.64 -14.12
CA ILE A 180 -1.52 -8.84 -14.47
C ILE A 180 -0.42 -8.50 -15.49
N MET A 181 -0.78 -7.81 -16.58
CA MET A 181 0.17 -7.40 -17.61
C MET A 181 1.20 -6.40 -17.08
N LEU A 182 0.77 -5.45 -16.24
CA LEU A 182 1.64 -4.47 -15.61
C LEU A 182 2.66 -5.15 -14.69
N PHE A 183 2.23 -6.08 -13.84
CA PHE A 183 3.11 -6.76 -12.88
C PHE A 183 4.10 -7.68 -13.59
N MET A 184 3.66 -8.44 -14.60
CA MET A 184 4.56 -9.25 -15.43
C MET A 184 5.58 -8.39 -16.17
N SER A 185 5.13 -7.32 -16.82
CA SER A 185 6.01 -6.43 -17.59
C SER A 185 7.01 -5.70 -16.69
N ALA A 186 6.57 -5.23 -15.52
CA ALA A 186 7.43 -4.57 -14.55
C ALA A 186 8.49 -5.52 -13.96
N GLY A 187 8.11 -6.77 -13.65
CA GLY A 187 9.05 -7.79 -13.20
C GLY A 187 10.08 -8.14 -14.27
N MET A 188 9.63 -8.30 -15.53
CA MET A 188 10.53 -8.54 -16.67
C MET A 188 11.47 -7.36 -16.90
N LEU A 189 10.96 -6.12 -16.86
CA LEU A 189 11.77 -4.91 -16.96
C LEU A 189 12.81 -4.82 -15.85
N ALA A 190 12.42 -5.03 -14.59
CA ALA A 190 13.33 -4.98 -13.45
C ALA A 190 14.46 -6.02 -13.59
N PHE A 191 14.13 -7.23 -14.04
CA PHE A 191 15.11 -8.27 -14.33
C PHE A 191 16.02 -7.91 -15.52
N ALA A 192 15.46 -7.41 -16.63
CA ALA A 192 16.22 -7.04 -17.81
C ALA A 192 17.15 -5.84 -17.59
N MET A 193 16.78 -4.92 -16.71
CA MET A 193 17.62 -3.77 -16.33
C MET A 193 18.80 -4.16 -15.44
N LYS A 194 18.68 -5.25 -14.66
CA LYS A 194 19.70 -5.68 -13.70
C LYS A 194 21.05 -5.90 -14.39
N GLY A 195 22.07 -5.19 -13.91
CA GLY A 195 23.43 -5.31 -14.43
C GLY A 195 23.71 -4.54 -15.74
N THR A 196 22.73 -3.83 -16.30
CA THR A 196 22.97 -2.92 -17.43
C THR A 196 23.80 -1.71 -17.01
N ALA A 197 24.50 -1.07 -17.97
CA ALA A 197 25.30 0.13 -17.69
C ALA A 197 24.46 1.26 -17.06
N ALA A 198 23.21 1.44 -17.50
CA ALA A 198 22.30 2.43 -16.96
C ALA A 198 21.93 2.12 -15.49
N ALA A 199 21.54 0.87 -15.20
CA ALA A 199 21.18 0.46 -13.83
C ALA A 199 22.39 0.52 -12.89
N ASN A 200 23.58 0.12 -13.37
CA ASN A 200 24.82 0.22 -12.61
C ASN A 200 25.19 1.68 -12.34
N GLY A 201 25.00 2.59 -13.30
CA GLY A 201 25.21 4.02 -13.11
C GLY A 201 24.28 4.61 -12.04
N VAL A 202 23.01 4.23 -12.04
CA VAL A 202 22.05 4.63 -10.98
C VAL A 202 22.46 4.06 -9.62
N SER A 203 22.85 2.78 -9.57
CA SER A 203 23.31 2.14 -8.33
C SER A 203 24.54 2.85 -7.76
N GLN A 204 25.55 3.09 -8.59
CA GLN A 204 26.78 3.78 -8.19
C GLN A 204 26.50 5.21 -7.71
N PHE A 205 25.64 5.95 -8.43
CA PHE A 205 25.21 7.28 -8.00
C PHE A 205 24.56 7.25 -6.61
N LEU A 206 23.63 6.32 -6.39
CA LEU A 206 22.95 6.16 -5.10
C LEU A 206 23.89 5.71 -3.98
N THR A 207 24.82 4.80 -4.25
CA THR A 207 25.85 4.36 -3.30
C THR A 207 26.77 5.51 -2.91
N ASN A 208 27.21 6.34 -3.86
CA ASN A 208 28.03 7.52 -3.58
C ASN A 208 27.29 8.52 -2.67
N LEU A 209 25.98 8.71 -2.87
CA LEU A 209 25.17 9.55 -1.99
C LEU A 209 25.03 8.93 -0.60
N ALA A 210 24.85 7.61 -0.51
CA ALA A 210 24.73 6.92 0.77
C ALA A 210 25.99 7.05 1.62
N GLN A 211 27.17 6.96 1.01
CA GLN A 211 28.46 7.17 1.68
C GLN A 211 28.63 8.58 2.24
N GLN A 212 27.99 9.59 1.64
CA GLN A 212 27.99 10.95 2.15
C GLN A 212 26.94 11.16 3.25
N SER A 213 25.72 10.67 3.01
CA SER A 213 24.61 10.77 3.94
C SER A 213 23.48 9.83 3.54
N PHE A 214 23.02 9.03 4.49
CA PHE A 214 21.81 8.21 4.32
C PHE A 214 20.59 9.06 3.88
N ILE A 215 20.46 10.29 4.40
CA ILE A 215 19.33 11.18 4.07
C ILE A 215 19.38 11.57 2.59
N LEU A 216 20.57 11.90 2.06
CA LEU A 216 20.74 12.23 0.63
C LEU A 216 20.37 11.04 -0.25
N PHE A 217 20.83 9.84 0.12
CA PHE A 217 20.45 8.61 -0.56
C PHE A 217 18.93 8.39 -0.55
N ALA A 218 18.29 8.50 0.62
CA ALA A 218 16.85 8.30 0.76
C ALA A 218 16.03 9.31 -0.06
N LEU A 219 16.43 10.58 -0.04
CA LEU A 219 15.78 11.62 -0.85
C LEU A 219 15.99 11.37 -2.35
N ALA A 220 17.18 10.94 -2.77
CA ALA A 220 17.44 10.62 -4.17
C ALA A 220 16.58 9.46 -4.66
N VAL A 221 16.47 8.37 -3.88
CA VAL A 221 15.55 7.25 -4.17
C VAL A 221 14.12 7.76 -4.35
N MET A 222 13.64 8.58 -3.43
CA MET A 222 12.28 9.12 -3.49
C MET A 222 12.07 10.02 -4.71
N VAL A 223 13.01 10.91 -5.01
CA VAL A 223 12.95 11.81 -6.17
C VAL A 223 12.96 11.02 -7.48
N ILE A 224 13.79 9.98 -7.61
CA ILE A 224 13.83 9.13 -8.81
C ILE A 224 12.45 8.49 -9.03
N VAL A 225 11.90 7.82 -8.00
CA VAL A 225 10.60 7.14 -8.13
C VAL A 225 9.48 8.14 -8.40
N LEU A 226 9.45 9.28 -7.71
CA LEU A 226 8.44 10.31 -7.92
C LEU A 226 8.52 10.90 -9.33
N SER A 227 9.73 11.18 -9.84
CA SER A 227 9.91 11.70 -11.20
C SER A 227 9.38 10.71 -12.26
N ILE A 228 9.71 9.42 -12.11
CA ILE A 228 9.22 8.35 -13.00
C ILE A 228 7.69 8.21 -12.91
N THR A 229 7.13 8.32 -11.71
CA THR A 229 5.68 8.15 -11.51
C THR A 229 4.86 9.37 -11.91
N TYR A 230 5.48 10.54 -12.01
CA TYR A 230 4.87 11.75 -12.55
C TYR A 230 4.88 11.81 -14.09
N ILE A 231 5.71 11.02 -14.77
CA ILE A 231 5.60 10.82 -16.22
C ILE A 231 4.65 9.67 -16.60
N GLY A 232 3.95 9.09 -15.62
CA GLY A 232 2.91 8.08 -15.83
C GLY A 232 3.40 6.63 -15.75
N ILE A 233 4.68 6.38 -15.46
CA ILE A 233 5.19 5.01 -15.26
C ILE A 233 4.86 4.56 -13.83
N HIS A 234 4.20 3.41 -13.69
CA HIS A 234 3.78 2.91 -12.38
C HIS A 234 4.97 2.62 -11.44
N GLN A 235 4.80 2.92 -10.15
CA GLN A 235 5.84 2.81 -9.12
C GLN A 235 6.40 1.40 -8.95
N ILE A 236 5.64 0.37 -9.32
CA ILE A 236 6.12 -1.02 -9.34
C ILE A 236 7.34 -1.24 -10.23
N ALA A 237 7.38 -0.56 -11.39
CA ALA A 237 8.51 -0.68 -12.31
C ALA A 237 9.76 -0.02 -11.71
N ALA A 238 9.62 1.22 -11.20
CA ALA A 238 10.73 1.96 -10.62
C ALA A 238 11.25 1.31 -9.34
N VAL A 239 10.37 1.02 -8.38
CA VAL A 239 10.75 0.41 -7.10
C VAL A 239 11.21 -1.02 -7.28
N GLY A 240 10.59 -1.80 -8.18
CA GLY A 240 11.03 -3.15 -8.51
C GLY A 240 12.44 -3.17 -9.10
N ALA A 241 12.73 -2.28 -10.05
CA ALA A 241 14.07 -2.15 -10.62
C ALA A 241 15.11 -1.74 -9.56
N LEU A 242 14.78 -0.78 -8.69
CA LEU A 242 15.67 -0.39 -7.58
C LEU A 242 15.89 -1.52 -6.58
N ALA A 243 14.83 -2.26 -6.21
CA ALA A 243 14.93 -3.38 -5.27
C ALA A 243 15.82 -4.52 -5.79
N MET A 244 15.84 -4.76 -7.10
CA MET A 244 16.67 -5.80 -7.73
C MET A 244 18.11 -5.35 -8.01
N GLN A 245 18.32 -4.04 -8.19
CA GLN A 245 19.61 -3.45 -8.56
C GLN A 245 20.44 -3.04 -7.33
N LEU A 246 19.79 -2.53 -6.27
CA LEU A 246 20.48 -2.04 -5.08
C LEU A 246 20.88 -3.19 -4.16
N ASN A 247 22.09 -3.10 -3.62
CA ASN A 247 22.61 -4.00 -2.60
C ASN A 247 22.76 -3.24 -1.28
N ALA A 248 21.99 -3.63 -0.26
CA ALA A 248 22.00 -2.95 1.04
C ALA A 248 23.40 -2.96 1.69
N ALA A 249 24.17 -4.05 1.54
CA ALA A 249 25.51 -4.17 2.11
C ALA A 249 26.51 -3.21 1.45
N GLU A 250 26.41 -2.99 0.14
CA GLU A 250 27.25 -2.01 -0.58
C GLU A 250 26.91 -0.56 -0.20
N ILE A 251 25.65 -0.31 0.12
CA ILE A 251 25.14 0.99 0.59
C ILE A 251 25.53 1.24 2.06
N GLY A 252 25.84 0.17 2.82
CA GLY A 252 26.17 0.25 4.23
C GLY A 252 24.95 0.32 5.15
N ILE A 253 23.83 -0.29 4.76
CA ILE A 253 22.58 -0.34 5.54
C ILE A 253 22.03 -1.77 5.63
N SER A 254 21.11 -2.00 6.56
CA SER A 254 20.38 -3.26 6.62
C SER A 254 19.37 -3.44 5.45
N ASN A 255 19.09 -4.69 5.08
CA ASN A 255 18.03 -5.02 4.12
C ASN A 255 16.65 -4.49 4.59
N ILE A 256 16.39 -4.49 5.89
CA ILE A 256 15.14 -3.96 6.48
C ILE A 256 15.03 -2.45 6.23
N SER A 257 16.11 -1.69 6.43
CA SER A 257 16.13 -0.25 6.19
C SER A 257 15.92 0.09 4.71
N LEU A 258 16.53 -0.68 3.80
CA LEU A 258 16.28 -0.54 2.37
C LEU A 258 14.81 -0.86 2.03
N ALA A 259 14.25 -1.94 2.58
CA ALA A 259 12.85 -2.30 2.37
C ALA A 259 11.88 -1.21 2.85
N LEU A 260 12.10 -0.68 4.06
CA LEU A 260 11.30 0.41 4.62
C LEU A 260 11.37 1.67 3.75
N LEU A 261 12.56 2.04 3.25
CA LEU A 261 12.72 3.19 2.36
C LEU A 261 11.95 3.01 1.05
N LEU A 262 12.07 1.83 0.43
CA LEU A 262 11.37 1.52 -0.81
C LEU A 262 9.85 1.47 -0.62
N LEU A 263 9.36 0.93 0.49
CA LEU A 263 7.92 0.85 0.79
C LEU A 263 7.33 2.21 1.22
N LEU A 264 8.08 3.03 1.95
CA LEU A 264 7.72 4.42 2.22
C LEU A 264 7.62 5.22 0.91
N THR A 265 8.62 5.07 0.04
CA THR A 265 8.64 5.70 -1.29
C THR A 265 7.48 5.24 -2.16
N TRP A 266 7.18 3.94 -2.16
CA TRP A 266 6.02 3.39 -2.86
C TRP A 266 4.71 3.96 -2.35
N SER A 267 4.52 4.01 -1.02
CA SER A 267 3.31 4.53 -0.39
C SER A 267 3.10 6.02 -0.75
N ILE A 268 4.15 6.83 -0.64
CA ILE A 268 4.12 8.24 -1.01
C ILE A 268 3.80 8.41 -2.49
N SER A 269 4.48 7.69 -3.38
CA SER A 269 4.20 7.74 -4.83
C SER A 269 2.77 7.33 -5.16
N THR A 270 2.23 6.30 -4.50
CA THR A 270 0.84 5.83 -4.66
C THR A 270 -0.19 6.89 -4.28
N ALA A 271 0.10 7.75 -3.30
CA ALA A 271 -0.81 8.83 -2.92
C ALA A 271 -0.57 10.10 -3.75
N LEU A 272 0.69 10.43 -4.05
CA LEU A 272 1.09 11.69 -4.64
C LEU A 272 0.92 11.72 -6.17
N SER A 273 1.25 10.63 -6.86
CA SER A 273 1.21 10.60 -8.33
C SER A 273 -0.23 10.72 -8.85
N PRO A 274 -0.51 11.66 -9.78
CA PRO A 274 -1.84 11.83 -10.37
C PRO A 274 -2.25 10.68 -11.28
N PHE A 275 -1.32 9.79 -11.66
CA PHE A 275 -1.56 8.64 -12.54
C PHE A 275 -1.72 7.32 -11.76
N SER A 276 -1.54 7.34 -10.44
CA SER A 276 -1.75 6.16 -9.61
C SER A 276 -3.23 5.77 -9.57
N GLY A 277 -3.52 4.47 -9.53
CA GLY A 277 -4.91 3.97 -9.50
C GLY A 277 -5.70 4.47 -8.28
N LEU A 278 -5.05 4.64 -7.13
CA LEU A 278 -5.65 5.25 -5.94
C LEU A 278 -6.05 6.70 -6.23
N ASN A 279 -5.11 7.52 -6.73
CA ASN A 279 -5.35 8.94 -6.93
C ASN A 279 -6.42 9.16 -8.00
N LEU A 280 -6.35 8.47 -9.14
CA LEU A 280 -7.37 8.54 -10.20
C LEU A 280 -8.77 8.17 -9.70
N MET A 281 -8.87 7.15 -8.85
CA MET A 281 -10.15 6.74 -8.27
C MET A 281 -10.69 7.81 -7.32
N VAL A 282 -9.87 8.30 -6.40
CA VAL A 282 -10.29 9.29 -5.41
C VAL A 282 -10.54 10.66 -6.05
N SER A 283 -9.77 11.04 -7.07
CA SER A 283 -9.97 12.27 -7.83
C SER A 283 -11.31 12.24 -8.57
N ARG A 284 -11.69 11.08 -9.12
CA ARG A 284 -13.02 10.86 -9.72
C ARG A 284 -14.14 10.98 -8.69
N PHE A 285 -14.00 10.33 -7.53
CA PHE A 285 -15.00 10.40 -6.46
C PHE A 285 -15.16 11.80 -5.88
N ALA A 286 -14.05 12.51 -5.69
CA ALA A 286 -14.04 13.86 -5.14
C ALA A 286 -14.35 14.95 -6.18
N GLY A 287 -14.43 14.62 -7.47
CA GLY A 287 -14.69 15.58 -8.55
C GLY A 287 -13.59 16.62 -8.75
N ILE A 288 -12.32 16.26 -8.47
CA ILE A 288 -11.16 17.16 -8.54
C ILE A 288 -10.04 16.52 -9.35
N SER A 289 -9.04 17.31 -9.77
CA SER A 289 -7.87 16.78 -10.50
C SER A 289 -6.96 15.92 -9.60
N GLY A 290 -6.25 14.95 -10.16
CA GLY A 290 -5.34 14.11 -9.37
C GLY A 290 -4.19 14.86 -8.70
N VAL A 291 -3.71 15.95 -9.31
CA VAL A 291 -2.72 16.84 -8.69
C VAL A 291 -3.31 17.54 -7.45
N GLN A 292 -4.59 17.92 -7.49
CA GLN A 292 -5.25 18.47 -6.30
C GLN A 292 -5.41 17.40 -5.21
N THR A 293 -5.85 16.19 -5.56
CA THR A 293 -6.01 15.08 -4.63
C THR A 293 -4.70 14.73 -3.90
N GLY A 294 -3.64 14.50 -4.66
CA GLY A 294 -2.33 14.12 -4.14
C GLY A 294 -1.58 15.30 -3.55
N LEU A 295 -1.09 16.20 -4.41
CA LEU A 295 -0.17 17.27 -4.03
C LEU A 295 -0.84 18.35 -3.17
N ARG A 296 -2.00 18.89 -3.59
CA ARG A 296 -2.63 20.01 -2.87
C ARG A 296 -3.21 19.60 -1.52
N PHE A 297 -3.94 18.50 -1.45
CA PHE A 297 -4.65 18.11 -0.22
C PHE A 297 -3.85 17.17 0.69
N ASN A 298 -2.96 16.35 0.14
CA ASN A 298 -2.19 15.37 0.91
C ASN A 298 -0.68 15.63 0.92
N GLY A 299 -0.16 16.58 0.13
CA GLY A 299 1.28 16.87 0.04
C GLY A 299 1.93 17.13 1.39
N LEU A 300 1.31 17.94 2.27
CA LEU A 300 1.85 18.20 3.61
C LEU A 300 1.96 16.92 4.45
N HIS A 301 0.93 16.07 4.46
CA HIS A 301 0.95 14.79 5.18
C HIS A 301 2.08 13.90 4.66
N LEU A 302 2.17 13.78 3.33
CA LEU A 302 3.17 12.96 2.65
C LEU A 302 4.60 13.47 2.87
N SER A 303 4.82 14.78 2.89
CA SER A 303 6.12 15.37 3.22
C SER A 303 6.52 15.14 4.68
N VAL A 304 5.59 15.28 5.62
CA VAL A 304 5.86 15.05 7.05
C VAL A 304 6.20 13.58 7.30
N ILE A 305 5.43 12.63 6.75
CA ILE A 305 5.76 11.20 6.89
C ILE A 305 7.04 10.83 6.14
N ALA A 306 7.36 11.48 5.01
CA ALA A 306 8.64 11.27 4.34
C ALA A 306 9.81 11.66 5.25
N ILE A 307 9.77 12.86 5.85
CA ILE A 307 10.84 13.37 6.70
C ILE A 307 11.00 12.49 7.96
N ILE A 308 9.91 12.26 8.68
CA ILE A 308 9.96 11.47 9.92
C ILE A 308 10.30 10.01 9.62
N GLY A 309 9.71 9.43 8.56
CA GLY A 309 9.98 8.07 8.13
C GLY A 309 11.44 7.86 7.76
N ILE A 310 12.03 8.75 6.93
CA ILE A 310 13.46 8.71 6.59
C ILE A 310 14.33 8.83 7.85
N GLY A 311 13.99 9.73 8.78
CA GLY A 311 14.72 9.88 10.04
C GLY A 311 14.63 8.66 10.96
N ILE A 312 13.50 7.95 10.99
CA ILE A 312 13.38 6.70 11.73
C ILE A 312 14.21 5.61 11.06
N ILE A 313 14.13 5.48 9.73
CA ILE A 313 14.87 4.47 8.98
C ILE A 313 16.38 4.68 9.12
N SER A 314 16.85 5.93 9.19
CA SER A 314 18.28 6.24 9.39
C SER A 314 18.83 5.79 10.75
N ILE A 315 17.96 5.53 11.73
CA ILE A 315 18.35 5.04 13.06
C ILE A 315 18.29 3.50 13.12
N ILE A 316 17.43 2.89 12.30
CA ILE A 316 17.31 1.42 12.17
C ILE A 316 18.43 0.84 11.28
N GLY A 317 18.95 1.66 10.36
CA GLY A 317 19.97 1.32 9.36
C GLY A 317 21.37 1.15 9.91
#